data_AF-A0A381TCX3-F1
#
_entry.id   AF-A0A381TCX3-F1
#
_cell.length_a   1.000
_cell.length_b   1.000
_cell.length_c   1.000
_cell.angle_alpha   90.00
_cell.angle_beta   90.00
_cell.angle_gamma   90.00
#
_symmetry.space_group_name_H-M   'P 1'
#
loop_
_entity.id
_entity.type
_entity.pdbx_description
1 polymer ?
#
loop_
_entity_poly.entity_id
_entity_poly.type
_entity_poly.pdbx_seq_one_letter_code
_entity_poly.pdbx_strand_id
1 'polypeptide(L)'
;MILHKGMMTRQINIKTTLGLLLLIFPHSSCVKIDGINYSKNVSSLTTEIKRDRDPWAFRINLDERPRNLVLALNQDLWVTYDTENSGLHRAWTGGVNFNGIVFNNAHCVQPNSIGMPY
;
A
#
# COMPACT_ATOMS: atom_id res chain seq x y z
N MET A 1 17.96 -66.33 -53.75
CA MET A 1 17.52 -67.45 -52.91
C MET A 1 17.36 -66.95 -51.47
N ILE A 2 16.12 -66.60 -51.12
CA ILE A 2 15.43 -66.77 -49.82
C ILE A 2 16.06 -66.26 -48.49
N LEU A 3 15.36 -65.26 -47.93
CA LEU A 3 14.95 -64.97 -46.52
C LEU A 3 15.84 -64.25 -45.49
N HIS A 4 15.18 -63.19 -44.97
CA HIS A 4 15.07 -62.68 -43.61
C HIS A 4 16.27 -62.01 -42.93
N LYS A 5 16.02 -60.77 -42.48
CA LYS A 5 15.74 -60.51 -41.05
C LYS A 5 15.02 -59.18 -40.84
N GLY A 6 13.94 -59.25 -40.05
CA GLY A 6 13.04 -58.13 -39.76
C GLY A 6 13.66 -57.05 -38.87
N MET A 7 13.24 -55.82 -39.14
CA MET A 7 13.49 -54.61 -38.35
C MET A 7 12.70 -54.70 -37.04
N MET A 8 13.40 -54.83 -35.91
CA MET A 8 12.80 -54.69 -34.58
C MET A 8 12.75 -53.22 -34.18
N THR A 9 11.53 -52.71 -34.04
CA THR A 9 11.18 -51.41 -33.48
C THR A 9 11.44 -51.41 -31.97
N ARG A 10 12.37 -50.60 -31.48
CA ARG A 10 12.58 -50.40 -30.03
C ARG A 10 11.74 -49.21 -29.54
N GLN A 11 10.83 -49.54 -28.63
CA GLN A 11 9.98 -48.64 -27.85
C GLN A 11 10.82 -47.63 -27.07
N ILE A 12 10.48 -46.34 -27.20
CA ILE A 12 11.12 -45.21 -26.54
C ILE A 12 10.53 -45.12 -25.12
N ASN A 13 11.38 -45.19 -24.09
CA ASN A 13 11.00 -45.31 -22.69
C ASN A 13 10.92 -43.94 -22.00
N ILE A 14 9.77 -43.65 -21.39
CA ILE A 14 9.22 -42.36 -20.94
C ILE A 14 9.73 -41.95 -19.54
N LYS A 15 11.05 -41.88 -19.32
CA LYS A 15 11.59 -41.55 -17.97
C LYS A 15 12.69 -40.50 -17.90
N THR A 16 12.76 -39.59 -18.86
CA THR A 16 13.77 -38.50 -18.83
C THR A 16 13.28 -37.20 -19.46
N THR A 17 12.23 -36.61 -18.90
CA THR A 17 11.88 -35.19 -19.11
C THR A 17 11.44 -34.57 -17.79
N LEU A 18 12.29 -34.72 -16.77
CA LEU A 18 12.18 -33.96 -15.53
C LEU A 18 12.87 -32.61 -15.76
N GLY A 19 12.09 -31.53 -15.80
CA GLY A 19 12.61 -30.17 -15.63
C GLY A 19 12.74 -29.35 -16.90
N LEU A 20 11.64 -29.08 -17.61
CA LEU A 20 11.42 -27.78 -18.29
C LEU A 20 9.98 -27.65 -18.82
N LEU A 21 8.96 -27.74 -17.95
CA LEU A 21 7.62 -27.26 -18.32
C LEU A 21 6.77 -27.04 -17.07
N LEU A 22 6.75 -25.81 -16.58
CA LEU A 22 5.62 -25.14 -15.92
C LEU A 22 6.03 -23.69 -15.63
N LEU A 23 6.23 -22.95 -16.72
CA LEU A 23 6.05 -21.51 -16.67
C LEU A 23 4.55 -21.25 -16.44
N ILE A 24 4.27 -20.23 -15.62
CA ILE A 24 3.01 -19.48 -15.51
C ILE A 24 1.84 -20.19 -14.79
N PHE A 25 1.92 -20.24 -13.45
CA PHE A 25 0.72 -20.00 -12.64
C PHE A 25 0.95 -18.72 -11.82
N PRO A 26 0.48 -17.55 -12.29
CA PRO A 26 0.36 -16.39 -11.44
C PRO A 26 -0.77 -16.75 -10.46
N HIS A 27 -0.41 -17.12 -9.23
CA HIS A 27 -1.42 -17.27 -8.19
C HIS A 27 -1.96 -15.88 -7.91
N SER A 28 -3.11 -15.64 -8.52
CA SER A 28 -3.92 -14.46 -8.43
C SER A 28 -4.04 -13.99 -6.99
N SER A 29 -3.75 -12.72 -6.80
CA SER A 29 -4.50 -11.90 -5.86
C SER A 29 -4.72 -10.54 -6.52
N CYS A 30 -5.36 -10.52 -7.70
CA CYS A 30 -6.16 -9.34 -8.00
C CYS A 30 -7.36 -9.44 -7.06
N VAL A 31 -7.36 -8.65 -5.99
CA VAL A 31 -8.58 -8.40 -5.23
C VAL A 31 -9.46 -7.58 -6.16
N LYS A 32 -10.34 -8.26 -6.90
CA LYS A 32 -11.47 -7.60 -7.55
C LYS A 32 -12.48 -7.29 -6.47
N ILE A 33 -12.61 -6.01 -6.13
CA ILE A 33 -13.73 -5.52 -5.34
C ILE A 33 -14.92 -5.45 -6.29
N ASP A 34 -15.53 -6.59 -6.57
CA ASP A 34 -16.77 -6.65 -7.34
C ASP A 34 -17.94 -6.41 -6.38
N GLY A 35 -18.47 -5.18 -6.37
CA GLY A 35 -19.82 -4.94 -5.85
C GLY A 35 -19.95 -4.16 -4.54
N ILE A 36 -19.25 -3.03 -4.37
CA ILE A 36 -19.75 -1.99 -3.45
C ILE A 36 -20.80 -1.16 -4.19
N ASN A 37 -22.07 -1.54 -4.05
CA ASN A 37 -23.17 -0.67 -4.40
C ASN A 37 -23.34 0.35 -3.28
N TYR A 38 -22.83 1.57 -3.47
CA TYR A 38 -23.17 2.68 -2.60
C TYR A 38 -24.63 3.05 -2.85
N SER A 39 -25.56 2.43 -2.11
CA SER A 39 -26.95 2.90 -2.06
C SER A 39 -26.95 4.24 -1.34
N LYS A 40 -26.77 5.32 -2.11
CA LYS A 40 -26.80 6.69 -1.60
C LYS A 40 -28.25 7.17 -1.59
N ASN A 41 -29.08 6.61 -0.71
CA ASN A 41 -30.34 7.26 -0.35
C ASN A 41 -30.05 8.31 0.74
N VAL A 42 -29.24 9.30 0.38
CA VAL A 42 -28.87 10.42 1.22
C VAL A 42 -29.56 11.64 0.63
N SER A 43 -30.80 11.84 1.04
CA SER A 43 -31.50 13.11 0.98
C SER A 43 -30.72 14.12 1.83
N SER A 44 -29.66 14.67 1.22
CA SER A 44 -28.82 15.79 1.65
C SER A 44 -28.82 16.08 3.16
N LEU A 45 -28.29 15.17 3.96
CA LEU A 45 -27.68 15.58 5.22
C LEU A 45 -26.31 16.14 4.84
N THR A 46 -26.24 17.45 4.60
CA THR A 46 -24.98 18.14 4.36
C THR A 46 -24.24 18.24 5.69
N THR A 47 -23.70 17.12 6.16
CA THR A 47 -22.74 17.14 7.27
C THR A 47 -21.47 17.74 6.67
N GLU A 48 -21.25 19.03 6.87
CA GLU A 48 -20.00 19.65 6.50
C GLU A 48 -18.85 18.87 7.14
N ILE A 49 -18.02 18.23 6.32
CA ILE A 49 -16.88 17.46 6.80
C ILE A 49 -15.82 18.45 7.24
N LYS A 50 -15.88 18.85 8.50
CA LYS A 50 -14.86 19.70 9.12
C LYS A 50 -13.57 18.89 9.27
N ARG A 51 -12.53 19.31 8.54
CA ARG A 51 -11.16 18.80 8.72
C ARG A 51 -10.48 19.57 9.84
N ASP A 52 -9.53 18.93 10.49
CA ASP A 52 -8.82 19.56 11.61
C ASP A 52 -7.89 20.69 11.14
N ARG A 53 -7.42 20.57 9.89
CA ARG A 53 -6.53 21.53 9.25
C ARG A 53 -6.88 21.72 7.79
N ASP A 54 -6.60 22.91 7.26
CA ASP A 54 -6.52 23.18 5.83
C ASP A 54 -5.12 23.69 5.45
N PRO A 55 -4.43 23.07 4.45
CA PRO A 55 -4.79 21.82 3.81
C PRO A 55 -4.78 20.64 4.80
N TRP A 56 -5.70 19.70 4.58
CA TRP A 56 -5.86 18.50 5.42
C TRP A 56 -4.94 17.36 5.02
N ALA A 57 -4.30 17.42 3.85
CA ALA A 57 -3.32 16.46 3.37
C ALA A 57 -2.07 17.21 2.91
N PHE A 58 -0.91 16.86 3.46
CA PHE A 58 0.35 17.55 3.15
C PHE A 58 1.55 16.67 3.44
N ARG A 59 2.70 17.02 2.87
CA ARG A 59 3.97 16.33 3.13
C ARG A 59 4.90 17.15 4.01
N ILE A 60 5.45 16.52 5.04
CA ILE A 60 6.47 17.11 5.93
C ILE A 60 7.45 16.03 6.41
N ASN A 61 8.56 16.46 6.99
CA ASN A 61 9.32 15.62 7.91
C ASN A 61 8.58 15.60 9.25
N LEU A 62 8.34 14.42 9.80
CA LEU A 62 7.56 14.24 11.03
C LEU A 62 8.20 13.11 11.86
N ASP A 63 8.38 13.32 13.16
CA ASP A 63 8.92 12.32 14.09
C ASP A 63 10.23 11.69 13.58
N GLU A 64 11.18 12.53 13.16
CA GLU A 64 12.48 12.15 12.59
C GLU A 64 12.42 11.36 11.28
N ARG A 65 11.22 11.16 10.72
CA ARG A 65 11.04 10.48 9.45
C ARG A 65 10.83 11.51 8.34
N PRO A 66 11.70 11.54 7.32
CA PRO A 66 11.51 12.45 6.22
C PRO A 66 10.28 12.07 5.40
N ARG A 67 9.82 13.00 4.55
CA ARG A 67 8.96 12.66 3.40
C ARG A 67 7.60 12.03 3.77
N ASN A 68 7.10 12.18 4.99
CA ASN A 68 5.81 11.65 5.42
C ASN A 68 4.63 12.38 4.78
N LEU A 69 3.61 11.63 4.35
CA LEU A 69 2.30 12.18 3.99
C LEU A 69 1.40 12.17 5.22
N VAL A 70 1.07 13.36 5.71
CA VAL A 70 0.23 13.56 6.89
C VAL A 70 -1.19 13.93 6.47
N LEU A 71 -2.18 13.29 7.11
CA LEU A 71 -3.60 13.49 6.91
C LEU A 71 -4.26 13.93 8.24
N ALA A 72 -4.73 15.16 8.27
CA ALA A 72 -5.48 15.77 9.37
C ALA A 72 -6.99 15.51 9.18
N LEU A 73 -7.40 14.25 9.38
CA LEU A 73 -8.76 13.80 9.06
C LEU A 73 -9.79 14.39 10.03
N ASN A 74 -9.45 14.44 11.32
CA ASN A 74 -10.25 15.00 12.41
C ASN A 74 -9.32 15.37 13.58
N GLN A 75 -9.77 16.22 14.50
CA GLN A 75 -9.08 16.52 15.76
C GLN A 75 -8.67 15.25 16.54
N ASP A 76 -9.52 14.22 16.46
CA ASP A 76 -9.29 12.94 17.12
C ASP A 76 -8.63 11.88 16.20
N LEU A 77 -8.35 12.22 14.94
CA LEU A 77 -7.73 11.29 14.01
C LEU A 77 -6.80 12.00 13.03
N TRP A 78 -5.53 11.89 13.33
CA TRP A 78 -4.43 12.18 12.43
C TRP A 78 -3.74 10.90 12.02
N VAL A 79 -3.28 10.85 10.78
CA VAL A 79 -2.62 9.69 10.20
C VAL A 79 -1.41 10.14 9.41
N THR A 80 -0.35 9.34 9.42
CA THR A 80 0.83 9.58 8.59
C THR A 80 1.25 8.31 7.88
N TYR A 81 1.58 8.47 6.60
CA TYR A 81 2.10 7.43 5.73
C TYR A 81 3.55 7.74 5.37
N ASP A 82 4.43 6.81 5.67
CA ASP A 82 5.83 6.85 5.30
C ASP A 82 5.95 6.51 3.82
N THR A 83 6.22 7.53 3.01
CA THR A 83 6.37 7.36 1.56
C THR A 83 7.70 6.75 1.15
N GLU A 84 8.69 6.70 2.05
CA GLU A 84 9.98 6.04 1.78
C GLU A 84 9.84 4.53 1.94
N ASN A 85 9.23 4.10 3.04
CA ASN A 85 9.05 2.70 3.38
C ASN A 85 7.71 2.12 2.89
N SER A 86 6.89 2.95 2.23
CA SER A 86 5.58 2.57 1.70
C SER A 86 4.67 1.91 2.76
N GLY A 87 4.50 2.57 3.90
CA GLY A 87 3.75 2.01 5.02
C GLY A 87 3.00 3.06 5.84
N LEU A 88 1.92 2.62 6.49
CA LEU A 88 1.27 3.42 7.53
C LEU A 88 2.24 3.55 8.70
N HIS A 89 2.67 4.77 9.01
CA HIS A 89 3.64 5.00 10.07
C HIS A 89 2.97 5.20 11.43
N ARG A 90 1.90 6.01 11.50
CA ARG A 90 1.24 6.32 12.78
C ARG A 90 -0.21 6.77 12.55
N ALA A 91 -1.08 6.44 13.50
CA ALA A 91 -2.36 7.10 13.73
C ALA A 91 -2.39 7.64 15.15
N TRP A 92 -2.89 8.87 15.37
CA TRP A 92 -2.87 9.50 16.69
C TRP A 92 -3.92 10.60 16.83
N THR A 93 -4.17 11.04 18.06
CA THR A 93 -4.99 12.23 18.41
C THR A 93 -4.11 13.46 18.60
N GLY A 94 -4.63 14.67 18.42
CA GLY A 94 -3.97 15.90 18.90
C GLY A 94 -3.12 16.67 17.88
N GLY A 95 -2.74 16.06 16.76
CA GLY A 95 -2.19 16.76 15.60
C GLY A 95 -0.66 16.91 15.57
N VAL A 96 -0.18 17.99 14.97
CA VAL A 96 1.26 18.23 14.75
C VAL A 96 1.69 19.55 15.36
N ASN A 97 2.80 19.53 16.09
CA ASN A 97 3.49 20.74 16.47
C ASN A 97 4.36 21.21 15.30
N PHE A 98 3.90 22.24 14.60
CA PHE A 98 4.54 22.79 13.42
C PHE A 98 5.74 23.69 13.80
N ASN A 99 6.82 23.07 14.23
CA ASN A 99 8.09 23.74 14.48
C ASN A 99 9.03 23.66 13.27
N GLY A 100 9.83 24.70 13.09
CA GLY A 100 10.89 24.75 12.09
C GLY A 100 10.86 26.03 11.27
N ILE A 101 11.90 26.21 10.46
CA ILE A 101 12.12 27.43 9.66
C ILE A 101 10.89 27.85 8.86
N VAL A 102 10.17 26.90 8.29
CA VAL A 102 8.99 27.16 7.45
C VAL A 102 7.78 27.66 8.25
N PHE A 103 7.64 27.24 9.52
CA PHE A 103 6.42 27.45 10.29
C PHE A 103 6.54 28.57 11.33
N ASN A 104 7.68 28.64 12.02
CA ASN A 104 7.88 29.60 13.12
C ASN A 104 9.31 30.17 13.19
N ASN A 105 10.09 30.05 12.10
CA ASN A 105 11.47 30.53 12.02
C ASN A 105 12.42 29.95 13.09
N ALA A 106 12.03 28.84 13.74
CA ALA A 106 12.88 28.17 14.71
C ALA A 106 13.94 27.33 13.99
N HIS A 107 15.20 27.59 14.33
CA HIS A 107 16.35 26.87 13.77
C HIS A 107 16.52 25.51 14.46
N CYS A 108 17.00 24.53 13.69
CA CYS A 108 17.39 23.20 14.19
C CYS A 108 16.29 22.35 14.86
N VAL A 109 15.02 22.78 14.81
CA VAL A 109 13.88 22.00 15.28
C VAL A 109 13.06 21.49 14.11
N GLN A 110 12.43 20.34 14.29
CA GLN A 110 11.57 19.70 13.29
C GLN A 110 10.15 19.50 13.83
N PRO A 111 9.14 19.40 12.95
CA PRO A 111 7.79 19.06 13.37
C PRO A 111 7.72 17.68 14.04
N ASN A 112 6.88 17.56 15.05
CA ASN A 112 6.59 16.29 15.73
C ASN A 112 5.09 16.12 16.00
N SER A 113 4.66 14.86 16.10
CA SER A 113 3.31 14.51 16.49
C SER A 113 3.08 14.89 17.96
N ILE A 114 1.87 15.34 18.26
CA ILE A 114 1.41 15.66 19.61
C ILE A 114 0.16 14.86 19.93
N GLY A 115 0.04 14.39 21.17
CA GLY A 115 -1.08 13.58 21.65
C GLY A 115 -0.80 12.07 21.68
N MET A 116 -1.85 11.25 21.67
CA MET A 116 -1.76 9.83 21.98
C MET A 116 -1.78 8.97 20.71
N PRO A 117 -0.83 8.02 20.54
CA PRO A 117 -0.93 7.04 19.46
C PRO A 117 -2.07 6.05 19.70
N TYR A 118 -2.65 5.56 18.61
CA TYR A 118 -3.54 4.39 18.60
C TYR A 118 -2.75 3.09 18.47
#